data_AF-A0A2E7USP7-F1
#
_entry.id   AF-A0A2E7USP7-F1
#
_cell.length_a   1.000
_cell.length_b   1.000
_cell.length_c   1.000
_cell.angle_alpha   90.00
_cell.angle_beta   90.00
_cell.angle_gamma   90.00
#
_symmetry.space_group_name_H-M   'P 1'
#
loop_
_entity.id
_entity.type
_entity.pdbx_description
1 polymer ?
#
loop_
_entity_poly.entity_id
_entity_poly.type
_entity_poly.pdbx_seq_one_letter_code
_entity_poly.pdbx_strand_id
1 'polypeptide(L)' 'MMALALGCAPKGDTGGSLTVGEMPSGEWALEDTNATSPTFGETISPTDLRGQVSVWYFGHST' A
#
# COMPACT_ATOMS: atom_id res chain seq x y z
N MET A 1 31.83 -24.25 16.48
CA MET A 1 30.36 -24.34 16.56
C MET A 1 29.83 -24.31 15.13
N MET A 2 28.92 -25.23 14.83
CA MET A 2 28.49 -25.71 13.50
C MET A 2 27.73 -24.67 12.65
N ALA A 3 27.77 -24.87 11.33
CA ALA A 3 27.23 -24.04 10.24
C ALA A 3 25.70 -24.09 10.04
N LEU A 4 25.17 -23.22 9.18
CA LEU A 4 24.06 -23.56 8.27
C LEU A 4 24.06 -22.65 7.03
N ALA A 5 24.34 -23.24 5.85
CA ALA A 5 24.08 -22.62 4.56
C ALA A 5 22.72 -23.11 4.05
N LEU A 6 21.80 -22.20 3.73
CA LEU A 6 20.61 -22.49 2.94
C LEU A 6 20.72 -21.76 1.61
N GLY A 7 20.91 -22.52 0.53
CA GLY A 7 20.69 -22.06 -0.82
C GLY A 7 19.20 -22.11 -1.16
N CYS A 8 18.64 -21.00 -1.64
CA CYS A 8 17.38 -20.97 -2.36
C CYS A 8 17.66 -20.41 -3.75
N ALA A 9 17.60 -21.25 -4.78
CA ALA A 9 17.46 -20.78 -6.15
C ALA A 9 15.98 -20.58 -6.43
N PRO A 10 15.50 -19.36 -6.73
CA PRO A 10 14.11 -19.18 -7.14
C PRO A 10 13.94 -19.74 -8.56
N LYS A 11 12.98 -20.66 -8.69
CA LYS A 11 12.40 -21.09 -9.97
C LYS A 11 11.87 -19.84 -10.67
N GLY A 12 12.36 -19.55 -11.88
CA GLY A 12 11.91 -18.42 -12.66
C GLY A 12 10.47 -18.61 -13.11
N ASP A 13 9.54 -18.00 -12.39
CA ASP A 13 8.20 -17.75 -12.89
C ASP A 13 8.21 -16.40 -13.61
N THR A 14 7.90 -16.43 -14.91
CA THR A 14 7.67 -15.26 -15.76
C THR A 14 6.32 -14.59 -15.40
N GLY A 15 6.08 -14.36 -14.11
CA GLY A 15 5.04 -13.46 -13.66
C GLY A 15 5.58 -12.05 -13.81
N GLY A 16 4.90 -11.21 -14.59
CA GLY A 16 5.30 -9.81 -14.77
C GLY A 16 5.62 -9.17 -13.42
N SER A 17 6.84 -8.64 -13.30
CA SER A 17 7.31 -7.97 -12.10
C SER A 17 6.51 -6.68 -11.92
N LEU A 18 5.42 -6.77 -11.17
CA LEU A 18 4.92 -5.61 -10.46
C LEU A 18 5.91 -5.37 -9.33
N THR A 19 6.76 -4.35 -9.49
CA THR A 19 7.62 -3.91 -8.39
C THR A 19 6.72 -3.47 -7.24
N VAL A 20 6.70 -4.26 -6.17
CA VAL A 20 6.15 -3.85 -4.88
C VAL A 20 6.84 -2.53 -4.52
N GLY A 21 6.14 -1.41 -4.70
CA GLY A 21 6.72 -0.06 -4.54
C GLY A 21 6.33 0.96 -5.61
N GLU A 22 5.78 0.55 -6.75
CA GLU A 22 5.20 1.51 -7.71
C GLU A 22 3.75 1.81 -7.29
N MET A 23 3.59 2.63 -6.24
CA MET A 23 2.31 3.31 -6.02
C MET A 23 2.11 4.26 -7.20
N PRO A 24 0.99 4.19 -7.94
CA PRO A 24 0.63 5.28 -8.84
C PRO A 24 0.69 6.57 -8.03
N SER A 25 1.40 7.57 -8.54
CA SER A 25 1.57 8.87 -7.88
C SER A 25 0.25 9.28 -7.25
N GLY A 26 0.21 9.34 -5.92
CA GLY A 26 -1.00 9.53 -5.10
C GLY A 26 -1.59 10.93 -5.23
N GLU A 27 -1.86 11.36 -6.46
CA GLU A 27 -2.51 12.61 -6.85
C GLU A 27 -4.04 12.43 -6.82
N TRP A 28 -4.54 11.69 -5.83
CA TRP A 28 -5.96 11.54 -5.58
C TRP A 28 -6.22 11.82 -4.12
N ALA A 29 -7.40 12.33 -3.83
CA ALA A 29 -7.85 12.61 -2.49
C ALA A 29 -9.30 12.13 -2.36
N LEU A 30 -9.65 11.65 -1.17
CA LEU A 30 -11.02 11.28 -0.82
C LEU A 30 -11.45 12.08 0.40
N GLU A 31 -12.75 12.31 0.51
CA GLU A 31 -13.35 12.79 1.74
C GLU A 31 -13.29 11.68 2.80
N ASP A 32 -12.85 12.03 4.00
CA ASP A 32 -12.93 11.14 5.15
C ASP A 32 -14.38 11.04 5.63
N THR A 33 -15.07 9.99 5.19
CA THR A 33 -16.46 9.74 5.60
C THR A 33 -16.58 8.96 6.90
N ASN A 34 -15.48 8.69 7.63
CA ASN A 34 -15.54 7.98 8.92
C ASN A 34 -15.85 8.97 10.06
N ALA A 35 -17.10 8.98 10.55
CA ALA A 35 -17.59 9.90 11.59
C ALA A 35 -16.84 9.83 12.94
N THR A 36 -16.04 8.79 13.17
CA THR A 36 -15.23 8.64 14.38
C THR A 36 -13.78 9.12 14.20
N SER A 37 -13.41 9.50 12.99
CA SER A 37 -12.08 10.00 12.66
C SER A 37 -11.89 11.44 13.17
N PRO A 38 -10.69 11.80 13.66
CA PRO A 38 -10.35 13.20 13.97
C PRO A 38 -10.42 14.15 12.76
N THR A 39 -10.31 13.61 11.55
CA THR A 39 -10.32 14.35 10.28
C THR A 39 -11.63 14.17 9.51
N PHE A 40 -12.70 13.76 10.20
CA PHE A 40 -14.00 13.52 9.56
C PHE A 40 -14.48 14.75 8.74
N GLY A 41 -14.87 14.49 7.48
CA GLY A 41 -15.30 15.50 6.51
C GLY A 41 -14.16 16.26 5.83
N GLU A 42 -12.91 16.01 6.19
CA GLU A 42 -11.76 16.59 5.50
C GLU A 42 -11.44 15.81 4.23
N THR A 43 -10.89 16.52 3.22
CA THR A 43 -10.34 15.88 2.03
C THR A 43 -8.90 15.48 2.30
N ILE A 44 -8.61 14.18 2.29
CA ILE A 44 -7.31 13.61 2.63
C ILE A 44 -6.70 12.93 1.39
N SER A 45 -5.42 13.19 1.15
CA SER A 45 -4.61 12.51 0.12
C SER A 45 -3.58 11.57 0.74
N PRO A 46 -3.10 10.55 0.01
CA PRO A 46 -1.96 9.74 0.45
C PRO A 46 -0.70 10.56 0.75
N THR A 47 -0.56 11.74 0.12
CA THR A 47 0.56 12.66 0.33
C THR A 47 0.53 13.30 1.71
N ASP A 48 -0.65 13.55 2.28
CA ASP A 48 -0.81 14.11 3.63
C ASP A 48 -0.36 13.14 4.72
N LEU A 49 -0.36 11.84 4.41
CA LEU A 49 0.02 10.75 5.32
C LEU A 49 1.46 10.26 5.09
N ARG A 50 2.31 11.06 4.41
CA ARG A 50 3.73 10.70 4.19
C ARG A 50 4.44 10.46 5.52
N GLY A 51 5.22 9.38 5.57
CA GLY A 51 5.91 8.94 6.78
C GLY A 51 5.04 8.14 7.76
N GLN A 52 3.77 7.90 7.42
CA GLN A 52 2.86 7.04 8.19
C GLN A 52 2.42 5.84 7.35
N VAL A 53 2.04 4.75 8.02
CA VAL A 53 1.38 3.62 7.36
C VAL A 53 -0.10 3.95 7.23
N SER A 54 -0.60 4.00 6.00
CA SER A 54 -2.02 4.24 5.70
C SER A 54 -2.62 3.06 4.92
N VAL A 55 -3.91 2.80 5.12
CA VAL A 55 -4.68 1.76 4.43
C VAL A 55 -5.93 2.39 3.82
N TRP A 56 -6.20 2.07 2.57
CA TRP A 56 -7.33 2.59 1.81
C TRP A 56 -8.17 1.43 1.27
N TYR A 57 -9.47 1.46 1.52
CA TYR A 57 -10.40 0.44 1.06
C TYR A 57 -11.30 1.02 -0.04
N PHE A 58 -11.33 0.35 -1.20
CA PHE A 58 -12.18 0.74 -2.32
C PHE A 58 -13.24 -0.33 -2.55
N GLY A 59 -14.51 0.08 -2.49
CA GLY A 59 -15.65 -0.74 -2.85
C GLY A 59 -16.20 -0.36 -4.23
N HIS A 60 -16.71 -1.33 -4.96
CA HIS A 60 -17.45 -1.12 -6.20
C HIS A 60 -18.78 -1.88 -6.12
N SER A 61 -19.86 -1.23 -6.51
CA SER A 61 -21.19 -1.84 -6.65
C SER A 61 -21.68 -1.59 -8.07
N THR A 62 -22.07 -2.65 -8.76
CA THR A 62 -22.71 -2.58 -10.09
C THR A 62 -24.22 -2.45 -9.97
#